data_AF-A0A484NVM5-F1
#
_entry.id   AF-A0A484NVM5-F1
#
_cell.length_a   1.000
_cell.length_b   1.000
_cell.length_c   1.000
_cell.angle_alpha   90.00
_cell.angle_beta   90.00
_cell.angle_gamma   90.00
#
_symmetry.space_group_name_H-M   'P 1'
#
loop_
_entity.id
_entity.type
_entity.pdbx_description
1 polymer ?
#
loop_
_entity_poly.entity_id
_entity_poly.type
_entity_poly.pdbx_seq_one_letter_code
_entity_poly.pdbx_strand_id
1 'polypeptide(L)'
;MALTRAFLAAKLHNPDESKTLYAVAAQRGGAALIAQAQAGMVTSIATMLASAADVHVANPAVTAEVALNTLVGSVRALLEGLMSPEVAATLETQLGALLTAYFQTHAVARAAASALARE
;
A
#
# COMPACT_ATOMS: atom_id res chain seq x y z
N MET A 1 3.85 3.84 -10.27
CA MET A 1 3.06 2.60 -10.14
C MET A 1 1.61 2.96 -9.82
N ALA A 2 0.61 2.33 -10.45
CA ALA A 2 -0.80 2.78 -10.40
C ALA A 2 -1.43 2.80 -9.00
N LEU A 3 -1.17 1.79 -8.15
CA LEU A 3 -1.62 1.76 -6.75
C LEU A 3 -1.07 2.95 -5.96
N THR A 4 0.25 3.20 -6.04
CA THR A 4 0.89 4.34 -5.37
C THR A 4 0.22 5.66 -5.78
N ARG A 5 0.06 5.88 -7.09
CA ARG A 5 -0.55 7.11 -7.61
C ARG A 5 -2.00 7.27 -7.17
N ALA A 6 -2.80 6.21 -7.24
CA ALA A 6 -4.19 6.23 -6.81
C ALA A 6 -4.33 6.50 -5.30
N PHE A 7 -3.50 5.87 -4.48
CA PHE A 7 -3.49 6.06 -3.03
C PHE A 7 -3.12 7.50 -2.65
N LEU A 8 -2.04 8.03 -3.24
CA LEU A 8 -1.60 9.40 -3.01
C LEU A 8 -2.63 10.41 -3.48
N ALA A 9 -3.20 10.23 -4.67
CA ALA A 9 -4.26 11.10 -5.18
C ALA A 9 -5.47 11.14 -4.23
N ALA A 10 -5.90 9.99 -3.71
CA ALA A 10 -7.01 9.93 -2.77
C ALA A 10 -6.70 10.62 -1.43
N LYS A 11 -5.52 10.39 -0.86
CA LYS A 11 -5.13 10.94 0.46
C LYS A 11 -4.74 12.42 0.42
N LEU A 12 -4.21 12.89 -0.70
CA LEU A 12 -3.73 14.26 -0.85
C LEU A 12 -4.73 15.16 -1.57
N HIS A 13 -5.88 14.64 -2.00
CA HIS A 13 -6.96 15.45 -2.55
C HIS A 13 -7.44 16.53 -1.58
N ASN A 14 -7.56 16.17 -0.29
CA ASN A 14 -7.85 17.11 0.79
C ASN A 14 -6.92 16.84 1.99
N PRO A 15 -5.72 17.46 2.01
CA PRO A 15 -4.69 17.14 3.00
C PRO A 15 -5.07 17.59 4.40
N ASP A 16 -5.80 18.71 4.54
CA ASP A 16 -6.26 19.21 5.84
C ASP A 16 -7.30 18.28 6.44
N GLU A 17 -8.27 17.83 5.64
CA GLU A 17 -9.26 16.82 6.06
C GLU A 17 -8.59 15.51 6.48
N SER A 18 -7.61 15.03 5.71
CA SER A 18 -6.85 13.83 6.06
C SER A 18 -6.13 13.96 7.39
N LYS A 19 -5.52 15.12 7.68
CA LYS A 19 -4.90 15.41 8.99
C LYS A 19 -5.92 15.44 10.12
N THR A 20 -7.06 16.10 9.92
CA THR A 20 -8.12 16.16 10.92
C THR A 20 -8.66 14.76 11.24
N LEU A 21 -8.84 13.90 10.23
CA LEU A 21 -9.26 12.52 10.44
C LEU A 21 -8.26 11.72 11.28
N TYR A 22 -6.94 11.91 11.10
CA TYR A 22 -5.95 11.28 11.98
C TYR A 22 -6.04 11.77 13.43
N ALA A 23 -6.31 13.06 13.65
CA ALA A 23 -6.45 13.63 14.99
C ALA A 23 -7.73 13.12 15.70
N VAL A 24 -8.84 12.98 14.97
CA VAL A 24 -10.14 12.57 15.53
C VAL A 24 -10.26 11.05 15.68
N ALA A 25 -9.56 10.26 14.86
CA ALA A 25 -9.60 8.80 14.89
C ALA A 25 -9.22 8.17 16.26
N ALA A 26 -8.47 8.90 17.10
CA ALA A 26 -8.16 8.46 18.46
C ALA A 26 -9.38 8.47 19.40
N GLN A 27 -10.51 9.06 18.98
CA GLN A 27 -11.71 9.21 19.78
C GLN A 27 -12.86 8.33 19.25
N ARG A 28 -13.79 7.93 20.13
CA ARG A 28 -15.12 7.36 19.79
C ARG A 28 -15.09 6.17 18.80
N GLY A 29 -14.25 5.17 19.04
CA GLY A 29 -14.25 3.93 18.24
C GLY A 29 -13.57 4.05 16.86
N GLY A 30 -12.88 5.15 16.57
CA GLY A 30 -12.16 5.34 15.31
C GLY A 30 -11.13 4.25 15.00
N ALA A 31 -10.53 3.62 16.01
CA ALA A 31 -9.66 2.46 15.83
C ALA A 31 -10.34 1.28 15.12
N ALA A 32 -11.60 0.98 15.45
CA ALA A 32 -12.34 -0.11 14.82
C ALA A 32 -12.70 0.21 13.36
N LEU A 33 -13.08 1.47 13.08
CA LEU A 33 -13.35 1.93 11.71
C LEU A 33 -12.09 1.92 10.84
N ILE A 34 -10.94 2.34 11.40
CA ILE A 34 -9.65 2.25 10.72
C ILE A 34 -9.30 0.80 10.42
N ALA A 35 -9.43 -0.10 11.40
CA ALA A 35 -9.14 -1.52 11.21
C ALA A 35 -10.02 -2.14 10.10
N GLN A 36 -11.32 -1.80 10.07
CA GLN A 36 -12.23 -2.27 9.03
C GLN A 36 -11.85 -1.74 7.64
N ALA A 37 -11.55 -0.44 7.53
CA ALA A 37 -11.13 0.17 6.27
C ALA A 37 -9.79 -0.41 5.78
N GLN A 38 -8.85 -0.62 6.70
CA GLN A 38 -7.56 -1.24 6.42
C GLN A 38 -7.74 -2.66 5.90
N ALA A 39 -8.54 -3.49 6.58
CA ALA A 39 -8.83 -4.85 6.13
C ALA A 39 -9.41 -4.88 4.70
N GLY A 40 -10.38 -4.01 4.40
CA GLY A 40 -10.97 -3.91 3.05
C GLY A 40 -9.95 -3.51 1.97
N MET A 41 -9.04 -2.57 2.29
CA MET A 41 -7.95 -2.18 1.39
C MET A 41 -6.95 -3.32 1.17
N VAL A 42 -6.56 -4.04 2.23
CA VAL A 42 -5.67 -5.20 2.13
C VAL A 42 -6.30 -6.26 1.23
N THR A 43 -7.58 -6.61 1.42
CA THR A 43 -8.29 -7.56 0.56
C THR A 43 -8.29 -7.12 -0.90
N SER A 44 -8.51 -5.84 -1.17
CA SER A 44 -8.53 -5.31 -2.53
C SER A 44 -7.16 -5.41 -3.21
N ILE A 45 -6.09 -5.03 -2.50
CA ILE A 45 -4.72 -5.12 -3.02
C ILE A 45 -4.30 -6.59 -3.19
N ALA A 46 -4.62 -7.47 -2.23
CA ALA A 46 -4.33 -8.89 -2.33
C ALA A 46 -5.02 -9.54 -3.54
N THR A 47 -6.28 -9.14 -3.81
CA THR A 47 -7.03 -9.60 -4.98
C THR A 47 -6.39 -9.12 -6.29
N MET A 48 -5.95 -7.86 -6.34
CA MET A 48 -5.19 -7.31 -7.47
C MET A 48 -3.87 -8.09 -7.71
N LEU A 49 -3.15 -8.43 -6.65
CA LEU A 49 -1.90 -9.20 -6.77
C LEU A 49 -2.18 -10.65 -7.23
N ALA A 50 -3.25 -11.27 -6.74
CA ALA A 50 -3.63 -12.62 -7.10
C ALA A 50 -4.11 -12.75 -8.56
N SER A 51 -4.71 -11.70 -9.12
CA SER A 51 -5.26 -11.69 -10.48
C SER A 51 -4.23 -11.49 -11.58
N ALA A 52 -2.96 -11.23 -11.25
CA ALA A 52 -1.89 -11.11 -12.22
C ALA A 52 -1.73 -12.40 -13.05
N ALA A 53 -1.84 -12.29 -14.37
CA ALA A 53 -1.88 -13.45 -15.27
C ALA A 53 -0.49 -14.09 -15.48
N ASP A 54 0.57 -13.29 -15.41
CA ASP A 54 1.95 -13.63 -15.73
C ASP A 54 2.77 -14.11 -14.53
N VAL A 55 2.46 -13.56 -13.35
CA VAL A 55 3.16 -13.88 -12.11
C VAL A 55 2.25 -14.53 -11.07
N HIS A 56 2.87 -15.31 -10.18
CA HIS A 56 2.26 -15.82 -8.97
C HIS A 56 2.93 -15.15 -7.76
N VAL A 57 2.11 -14.60 -6.88
CA VAL A 57 2.54 -14.06 -5.58
C VAL A 57 2.18 -15.08 -4.51
N ALA A 58 3.17 -15.60 -3.78
CA ALA A 58 2.97 -16.72 -2.85
C ALA A 58 2.06 -16.36 -1.66
N ASN A 59 2.20 -15.14 -1.12
CA ASN A 59 1.41 -14.66 0.02
C ASN A 59 0.78 -13.29 -0.26
N PRO A 60 -0.24 -13.19 -1.14
CA PRO A 60 -0.79 -11.90 -1.58
C PRO A 60 -1.31 -11.03 -0.44
N ALA A 61 -1.88 -11.62 0.62
CA ALA A 61 -2.37 -10.89 1.79
C ALA A 61 -1.25 -10.22 2.58
N VAL A 62 -0.16 -10.95 2.87
CA VAL A 62 1.01 -10.41 3.57
C VAL A 62 1.69 -9.32 2.73
N THR A 63 1.88 -9.57 1.44
CA THR A 63 2.46 -8.60 0.51
C THR A 63 1.60 -7.33 0.41
N ALA A 64 0.28 -7.47 0.38
CA ALA A 64 -0.66 -6.35 0.37
C ALA A 64 -0.62 -5.54 1.68
N GLU A 65 -0.58 -6.21 2.83
CA GLU A 65 -0.55 -5.56 4.14
C GLU A 65 0.72 -4.74 4.34
N VAL A 66 1.89 -5.30 4.02
CA VAL A 66 3.17 -4.57 4.09
C VAL A 66 3.14 -3.36 3.16
N ALA A 67 2.71 -3.54 1.91
CA ALA A 67 2.65 -2.45 0.94
C ALA A 67 1.70 -1.32 1.39
N LEU A 68 0.52 -1.67 1.91
CA LEU A 68 -0.44 -0.69 2.42
C LEU A 68 0.11 0.07 3.62
N ASN A 69 0.75 -0.62 4.57
CA ASN A 69 1.34 0.02 5.76
C ASN A 69 2.49 0.96 5.38
N THR A 70 3.29 0.61 4.38
CA THR A 70 4.31 1.51 3.83
C THR A 70 3.68 2.78 3.25
N LEU A 71 2.63 2.65 2.43
CA LEU A 71 1.91 3.81 1.87
C LEU A 71 1.31 4.69 2.96
N VAL A 72 0.60 4.09 3.92
CA VAL A 72 -0.06 4.81 5.03
C VAL A 72 0.97 5.55 5.88
N GLY A 73 2.04 4.87 6.28
CA GLY A 73 3.10 5.47 7.12
C GLY A 73 3.79 6.63 6.43
N SER A 74 4.13 6.48 5.15
CA SER A 74 4.78 7.54 4.37
C SER A 74 3.88 8.74 4.14
N VAL A 75 2.60 8.55 3.81
CA VAL A 75 1.65 9.67 3.66
C VAL A 75 1.44 10.38 5.00
N ARG A 76 1.34 9.64 6.10
CA ARG A 76 1.21 10.23 7.42
C ARG A 76 2.42 11.11 7.77
N ALA A 77 3.64 10.59 7.58
CA ALA A 77 4.86 11.36 7.82
C ALA A 77 4.96 12.61 6.93
N LEU A 78 4.50 12.55 5.67
CA LEU A 78 4.38 13.73 4.79
C LEU A 78 3.40 14.76 5.39
N LEU A 79 2.20 14.33 5.78
CA LEU A 79 1.17 15.22 6.32
C LEU A 79 1.57 15.83 7.68
N GLU A 80 2.27 15.08 8.52
CA GLU A 80 2.77 15.56 9.81
C GLU A 80 4.03 16.44 9.68
N GLY A 81 4.54 16.67 8.46
CA GLY A 81 5.71 17.52 8.23
C GLY A 81 7.02 16.90 8.70
N LEU A 82 7.08 15.57 8.82
CA LEU A 82 8.22 14.81 9.32
C LEU A 82 9.23 14.44 8.22
N MET A 83 8.95 14.80 6.97
CA MET A 83 9.83 14.57 5.83
C MET A 83 10.61 15.83 5.47
N SER A 84 11.84 15.67 4.98
CA SER A 84 12.55 16.78 4.34
C SER A 84 11.81 17.20 3.06
N PRO A 85 11.92 18.48 2.65
CA PRO A 85 11.29 18.97 1.41
C PRO A 85 11.68 18.17 0.16
N GLU A 86 12.93 17.72 0.10
CA GLU A 86 13.45 16.91 -1.01
C GLU A 86 12.78 15.53 -1.11
N VAL A 87 12.59 14.86 0.04
CA VAL A 87 11.90 13.57 0.10
C VAL A 87 10.41 13.74 -0.21
N ALA A 88 9.77 14.78 0.34
CA ALA A 88 8.37 15.08 0.09
C ALA A 88 8.09 15.30 -1.40
N ALA A 89 8.94 16.06 -2.10
CA ALA A 89 8.81 16.35 -3.53
C ALA A 89 8.95 15.11 -4.43
N THR A 90 9.62 14.06 -3.94
CA THR A 90 9.89 12.83 -4.72
C THR A 90 9.11 11.62 -4.22
N LEU A 91 8.20 11.80 -3.27
CA LEU A 91 7.57 10.70 -2.53
C LEU A 91 6.83 9.69 -3.42
N GLU A 92 6.07 10.17 -4.42
CA GLU A 92 5.37 9.28 -5.36
C GLU A 92 6.34 8.39 -6.13
N THR A 93 7.44 8.97 -6.63
CA THR A 93 8.47 8.23 -7.37
C THR A 93 9.15 7.21 -6.47
N GLN A 94 9.54 7.62 -5.26
CA GLN A 94 10.22 6.74 -4.30
C GLN A 94 9.32 5.57 -3.86
N LEU A 95 8.07 5.84 -3.49
CA LEU A 95 7.10 4.80 -3.13
C LEU A 95 6.77 3.90 -4.32
N GLY A 96 6.68 4.46 -5.52
CA GLY A 96 6.46 3.71 -6.74
C GLY A 96 7.57 2.71 -7.02
N ALA A 97 8.83 3.13 -6.88
CA ALA A 97 10.00 2.27 -7.03
C ALA A 97 10.05 1.19 -5.95
N LEU A 98 9.86 1.58 -4.68
CA LEU A 98 9.88 0.68 -3.52
C LEU A 98 8.84 -0.44 -3.66
N LEU A 99 7.59 -0.11 -3.95
CA LEU A 99 6.53 -1.11 -4.10
C LEU A 99 6.72 -1.97 -5.33
N THR A 100 7.23 -1.42 -6.43
CA THR A 100 7.53 -2.22 -7.63
C THR A 100 8.58 -3.28 -7.31
N ALA A 101 9.69 -2.88 -6.69
CA ALA A 101 10.75 -3.81 -6.30
C ALA A 101 10.24 -4.85 -5.30
N TYR A 102 9.48 -4.43 -4.28
CA TYR A 102 8.91 -5.33 -3.29
C TYR A 102 7.99 -6.38 -3.91
N PHE A 103 7.08 -5.98 -4.81
CA PHE A 103 6.20 -6.92 -5.51
C PHE A 103 6.99 -7.88 -6.40
N GLN A 104 8.02 -7.41 -7.10
CA GLN A 104 8.89 -8.26 -7.93
C GLN A 104 9.64 -9.30 -7.08
N THR A 105 10.11 -8.96 -5.89
CA THR A 105 10.76 -9.92 -4.98
C THR A 105 9.83 -11.04 -4.52
N HIS A 106 8.53 -10.76 -4.42
CA HIS A 106 7.52 -11.74 -3.98
C HIS A 106 6.72 -12.39 -5.12
N ALA A 107 7.02 -12.01 -6.35
CA ALA A 107 6.40 -12.55 -7.55
C ALA A 107 7.36 -13.53 -8.24
N VAL A 108 6.85 -14.71 -8.60
CA VAL A 108 7.55 -15.67 -9.46
C VAL A 108 6.77 -15.87 -10.75
N ALA A 109 7.46 -16.19 -11.85
CA ALA A 109 6.79 -16.52 -13.09
C ALA A 109 5.81 -17.69 -12.87
N ARG A 110 4.56 -17.54 -13.28
CA ARG A 110 3.50 -18.54 -13.00
C ARG A 110 3.79 -19.90 -13.63
N ALA A 111 4.47 -19.92 -14.78
CA ALA A 111 4.96 -21.14 -15.42
C ALA A 111 5.94 -21.91 -14.50
N ALA A 112 6.88 -21.22 -13.86
CA ALA A 112 7.85 -21.83 -12.95
C ALA A 112 7.18 -22.33 -11.65
N ALA A 113 6.23 -21.56 -11.10
CA ALA A 113 5.47 -21.99 -9.92
C ALA A 113 4.64 -23.27 -10.18
N SER A 114 4.04 -23.39 -11.37
CA SER A 114 3.29 -24.59 -11.74
C SER A 114 4.15 -25.85 -11.91
N ALA A 115 5.43 -25.69 -12.25
CA ALA A 115 6.37 -26.80 -12.36
C ALA A 115 6.78 -27.33 -10.97
N LEU A 116 7.09 -26.42 -10.03
CA LEU A 116 7.44 -26.75 -8.65
C LEU A 116 6.31 -27.45 -7.87
N ALA A 117 5.05 -27.16 -8.20
CA ALA A 117 3.89 -27.79 -7.54
C ALA A 117 3.58 -29.21 -8.04
N ARG A 118 4.28 -29.69 -9.08
CA ARG A 118 4.10 -31.03 -9.68
C ARG A 118 5.20 -32.02 -9.29
N GLU A 119 6.21 -31.58 -8.55
CA GLU A 119 7.29 -32.40 -7.97
C GLU A 119 6.95 -32.77 -6.52
#